data_AF-A0A9Q0XRC9-F1
#
_entry.id   AF-A0A9Q0XRC9-F1
#
_cell.length_a   1.000
_cell.length_b   1.000
_cell.length_c   1.000
_cell.angle_alpha   90.00
_cell.angle_beta   90.00
_cell.angle_gamma   90.00
#
_symmetry.space_group_name_H-M   'P 1'
#
loop_
_entity.id
_entity.type
_entity.pdbx_description
1 polymer ?
#
loop_
_entity_poly.entity_id
_entity_poly.type
_entity_poly.pdbx_seq_one_letter_code
_entity_poly.pdbx_strand_id
1 'polypeptide(L)'
;MSSRLFKIVSYQGPMGAYQWEFLTHLHPLLELIPKDKRLDALAIYEEAMALAAQQIRSSRHAFNCTNKLLGASITLCCHAWLCSTGLSEDHKNHIELLPFEGDGLFHPLTDNMEDHQKRQTTAIRLNVVPQRQQWPFRFHAKRSNYNSEYHCTYSRQQPCDCSIMVPSPFH
;
A
#
# COMPACT_ATOMS: atom_id res chain seq x y z
N MET A 1 -1.79 -5.99 -20.09
CA MET A 1 -2.05 -7.36 -19.57
C MET A 1 -2.31 -7.41 -18.05
N SER A 2 -1.85 -6.44 -17.26
CA SER A 2 -1.98 -6.37 -15.80
C SER A 2 -3.44 -6.30 -15.26
N SER A 3 -4.35 -5.63 -15.97
CA SER A 3 -5.75 -5.45 -15.52
C SER A 3 -6.54 -6.76 -15.31
N ARG A 4 -6.32 -7.78 -16.15
CA ARG A 4 -7.05 -9.06 -16.03
C ARG A 4 -6.59 -9.87 -14.82
N LEU A 5 -5.28 -9.90 -14.57
CA LEU A 5 -4.71 -10.59 -13.41
C LEU A 5 -5.22 -9.98 -12.11
N PHE A 6 -5.27 -8.65 -12.03
CA PHE A 6 -5.83 -7.96 -10.88
C PHE A 6 -7.28 -8.40 -10.61
N LYS A 7 -8.14 -8.39 -11.63
CA LYS A 7 -9.54 -8.83 -11.48
C LYS A 7 -9.68 -10.28 -11.02
N ILE A 8 -8.90 -11.19 -11.61
CA ILE A 8 -8.92 -12.61 -11.24
C ILE A 8 -8.53 -12.78 -9.78
N VAL A 9 -7.46 -12.14 -9.35
CA VAL A 9 -6.94 -12.25 -8.00
C VAL A 9 -7.86 -11.58 -6.97
N SER A 10 -8.44 -10.43 -7.31
CA SER A 10 -9.47 -9.76 -6.50
C SER A 10 -10.70 -10.62 -6.29
N TYR A 11 -11.02 -11.50 -7.23
CA TYR A 11 -12.15 -12.44 -7.11
C TYR A 11 -11.80 -13.71 -6.32
N GLN A 12 -10.56 -14.19 -6.43
CA GLN A 12 -10.11 -15.42 -5.75
C GLN A 12 -10.17 -15.34 -4.22
N GLY A 13 -9.90 -14.17 -3.64
CA GLY A 13 -9.96 -13.96 -2.19
C GLY A 13 -11.36 -14.17 -1.61
N PRO A 14 -12.36 -13.40 -2.06
CA PRO A 14 -13.77 -13.58 -1.66
C PRO A 14 -14.29 -14.99 -1.91
N MET A 15 -13.90 -15.63 -3.03
CA MET A 15 -14.29 -17.01 -3.32
C MET A 15 -13.74 -17.99 -2.27
N GLY A 16 -12.47 -17.83 -1.85
CA GLY A 16 -11.88 -18.66 -0.80
C GLY A 16 -12.54 -18.45 0.56
N ALA A 17 -12.88 -17.20 0.89
CA ALA A 17 -13.62 -16.89 2.11
C ALA A 17 -15.04 -17.49 2.11
N TYR A 18 -15.75 -17.42 0.98
CA TYR A 18 -17.05 -18.06 0.80
C TYR A 18 -16.96 -19.58 0.97
N GLN A 19 -15.97 -20.23 0.34
CA GLN A 19 -15.76 -21.67 0.49
C GLN A 19 -15.49 -22.07 1.94
N TRP A 20 -14.68 -21.29 2.65
CA TRP A 20 -14.42 -21.51 4.07
C TRP A 20 -15.68 -21.44 4.93
N GLU A 21 -16.49 -20.40 4.73
CA GLU A 21 -17.76 -20.21 5.45
C GLU A 21 -18.75 -21.32 5.13
N PHE A 22 -18.89 -21.66 3.85
CA PHE A 22 -19.72 -22.77 3.39
C PHE A 22 -19.33 -24.10 4.05
N LEU A 23 -18.04 -24.43 4.08
CA LEU A 23 -17.55 -25.65 4.71
C LEU A 23 -17.80 -25.62 6.22
N THR A 24 -17.60 -24.48 6.87
CA THR A 24 -17.89 -24.32 8.31
C THR A 24 -19.35 -24.65 8.63
N HIS A 25 -20.29 -24.26 7.76
CA HIS A 25 -21.70 -24.63 7.88
C HIS A 25 -22.00 -26.08 7.53
N LEU A 26 -21.16 -26.72 6.71
CA LEU A 26 -21.29 -28.12 6.33
C LEU A 26 -20.82 -29.07 7.45
N HIS A 27 -19.90 -28.63 8.30
CA HIS A 27 -19.38 -29.41 9.43
C HIS A 27 -20.46 -30.11 10.29
N PRO A 28 -21.50 -29.42 10.81
CA PRO A 28 -22.54 -30.07 11.61
C PRO A 28 -23.35 -31.12 10.84
N LEU A 29 -23.45 -31.01 9.50
CA LEU A 29 -24.17 -31.99 8.68
C LEU A 29 -23.41 -33.32 8.57
N LEU A 30 -22.09 -33.33 8.81
CA LEU A 30 -21.27 -34.54 8.82
C LEU A 30 -21.66 -35.48 9.97
N GLU A 31 -22.25 -34.95 11.06
CA GLU A 31 -22.71 -35.74 12.19
C GLU A 31 -23.95 -36.60 11.85
N LEU A 32 -24.69 -36.24 10.81
CA LEU A 32 -25.85 -36.98 10.31
C LEU A 32 -25.46 -38.18 9.43
N ILE A 33 -24.19 -38.25 9.01
CA ILE A 33 -23.68 -39.32 8.13
C ILE A 33 -23.54 -40.63 8.93
N PRO A 34 -23.91 -41.80 8.36
CA PRO A 34 -23.69 -43.11 8.96
C PRO A 34 -22.23 -43.33 9.36
N LYS A 35 -22.01 -44.01 10.49
CA LYS A 35 -20.67 -44.20 11.09
C LYS A 35 -19.67 -44.81 10.11
N ASP A 36 -20.13 -45.75 9.27
CA ASP A 36 -19.29 -46.46 8.30
C ASP A 36 -18.65 -45.55 7.25
N LYS A 37 -19.25 -44.39 6.94
CA LYS A 37 -18.75 -43.42 5.94
C LYS A 37 -18.29 -42.10 6.56
N ARG A 38 -18.42 -41.95 7.88
CA ARG A 38 -18.14 -40.68 8.57
C ARG A 38 -16.66 -40.34 8.55
N LEU A 39 -15.79 -41.34 8.71
CA LEU A 39 -14.34 -41.14 8.67
C LEU A 39 -13.89 -40.60 7.31
N ASP A 40 -14.38 -41.20 6.22
CA ASP A 40 -14.07 -40.73 4.86
C ASP A 40 -14.60 -39.31 4.62
N ALA A 41 -15.81 -39.02 5.08
CA ALA A 41 -16.41 -37.69 4.94
C ALA A 41 -15.65 -36.60 5.73
N LEU A 42 -15.16 -36.94 6.93
CA LEU A 42 -14.33 -36.03 7.73
C LEU A 42 -12.97 -35.78 7.06
N ALA A 43 -12.34 -36.81 6.49
CA ALA A 43 -11.09 -36.65 5.76
C ALA A 43 -11.25 -35.70 4.56
N ILE A 44 -12.33 -35.85 3.77
CA ILE A 44 -12.64 -34.95 2.65
C ILE A 44 -12.90 -33.52 3.15
N TYR A 45 -13.61 -33.37 4.28
CA TYR A 45 -13.88 -32.07 4.88
C TYR A 45 -12.59 -31.35 5.31
N GLU A 46 -11.68 -32.05 5.98
CA GLU A 46 -10.39 -31.51 6.38
C GLU A 46 -9.54 -31.07 5.18
N GLU A 47 -9.52 -31.88 4.13
CA GLU A 47 -8.85 -31.53 2.86
C GLU A 47 -9.48 -30.28 2.23
N ALA A 48 -10.81 -30.22 2.16
CA ALA A 48 -11.53 -29.07 1.62
C ALA A 48 -11.25 -27.78 2.41
N MET A 49 -11.19 -27.87 3.74
CA MET A 49 -10.83 -26.73 4.61
C MET A 49 -9.39 -26.28 4.38
N ALA A 50 -8.45 -27.22 4.24
CA ALA A 50 -7.07 -26.92 3.91
C ALA A 50 -6.94 -26.24 2.54
N LEU A 51 -7.70 -26.70 1.53
CA LEU A 51 -7.76 -26.09 0.21
C LEU A 51 -8.31 -24.66 0.25
N ALA A 52 -9.40 -24.42 0.99
CA ALA A 52 -9.98 -23.08 1.15
C ALA A 52 -8.99 -22.10 1.81
N ALA A 53 -8.30 -22.53 2.88
CA ALA A 53 -7.24 -21.73 3.51
C ALA A 53 -6.09 -21.43 2.54
N GLN A 54 -5.66 -22.44 1.78
CA GLN A 54 -4.58 -22.28 0.80
C GLN A 54 -4.98 -21.32 -0.33
N GLN A 55 -6.24 -21.37 -0.78
CA GLN A 55 -6.76 -20.46 -1.79
C GLN A 55 -6.69 -19.00 -1.31
N ILE A 56 -7.12 -18.71 -0.08
CA ILE A 56 -7.04 -17.35 0.51
C ILE A 56 -5.57 -16.87 0.60
N ARG A 57 -4.65 -17.74 1.02
CA ARG A 57 -3.22 -17.40 1.08
C ARG A 57 -2.66 -17.13 -0.31
N SER A 58 -2.97 -17.99 -1.27
CA SER A 58 -2.50 -17.86 -2.65
C SER A 58 -3.02 -16.58 -3.31
N SER A 59 -4.29 -16.20 -3.06
CA SER A 59 -4.85 -14.97 -3.59
C SER A 59 -4.17 -13.75 -2.97
N ARG A 60 -3.86 -13.76 -1.68
CA ARG A 60 -3.10 -12.69 -1.02
C ARG A 60 -1.70 -12.54 -1.62
N HIS A 61 -1.00 -13.65 -1.86
CA HIS A 61 0.31 -13.62 -2.50
C HIS A 61 0.24 -13.10 -3.94
N ALA A 62 -0.71 -13.61 -4.73
CA ALA A 62 -0.93 -13.17 -6.10
C ALA A 62 -1.30 -11.67 -6.16
N PHE A 63 -2.03 -11.17 -5.17
CA PHE A 63 -2.43 -9.75 -5.10
C PHE A 63 -1.21 -8.87 -4.87
N ASN A 64 -0.38 -9.26 -3.89
CA ASN A 64 0.88 -8.57 -3.62
C ASN A 64 1.82 -8.57 -4.84
N CYS A 65 1.93 -9.69 -5.54
CA CYS A 65 2.73 -9.76 -6.78
C CYS A 65 2.17 -8.86 -7.88
N THR A 66 0.85 -8.86 -8.07
CA THR A 66 0.19 -8.02 -9.08
C THR A 66 0.36 -6.53 -8.75
N ASN A 67 0.27 -6.14 -7.48
CA ASN A 67 0.50 -4.77 -7.05
C ASN A 67 1.94 -4.33 -7.27
N LYS A 68 2.92 -5.18 -6.96
CA LYS A 68 4.33 -4.90 -7.25
C LYS A 68 4.58 -4.73 -8.74
N LEU A 69 4.00 -5.61 -9.57
CA LEU A 69 4.09 -5.51 -11.02
C LEU A 69 3.44 -4.22 -11.56
N LEU A 70 2.29 -3.84 -11.01
CA LEU A 70 1.61 -2.60 -11.36
C LEU A 70 2.47 -1.39 -10.97
N GLY A 71 3.00 -1.36 -9.74
CA GLY A 71 3.91 -0.31 -9.27
C GLY A 71 5.14 -0.18 -10.17
N ALA A 72 5.81 -1.28 -10.49
CA ALA A 72 6.95 -1.28 -11.41
C ALA A 72 6.58 -0.77 -12.81
N SER A 73 5.40 -1.13 -13.32
CA SER A 73 4.91 -0.65 -14.61
C SER A 73 4.66 0.86 -14.59
N ILE A 74 4.10 1.38 -13.49
CA ILE A 74 3.88 2.82 -13.30
C ILE A 74 5.22 3.54 -13.27
N THR A 75 6.19 3.06 -12.47
CA THR A 75 7.54 3.64 -12.41
C THR A 75 8.18 3.70 -13.79
N LEU A 76 8.09 2.63 -14.59
CA LEU A 76 8.61 2.61 -15.96
C LEU A 76 7.91 3.64 -16.87
N CYS A 77 6.58 3.77 -16.77
CA CYS A 77 5.83 4.77 -17.50
C CYS A 77 6.22 6.19 -17.10
N CYS A 78 6.36 6.46 -15.79
CA CYS A 78 6.82 7.75 -15.27
C CYS A 78 8.21 8.09 -15.78
N HIS A 79 9.15 7.15 -15.69
CA HIS A 79 10.51 7.30 -16.19
C HIS A 79 10.52 7.60 -17.69
N ALA A 80 9.81 6.81 -18.50
CA ALA A 80 9.71 7.02 -19.94
C ALA A 80 9.11 8.39 -20.30
N TRP A 81 8.11 8.85 -19.55
CA TRP A 81 7.55 10.20 -19.70
C TRP A 81 8.59 11.27 -19.34
N LEU A 82 9.26 11.15 -18.20
CA LEU A 82 10.28 12.11 -17.74
C LEU A 82 11.49 12.17 -18.68
N CYS A 83 11.88 11.07 -19.31
CA CYS A 83 12.93 11.06 -20.34
C CYS A 83 12.59 12.01 -21.51
N SER A 84 11.32 12.12 -21.88
CA SER A 84 10.87 13.02 -22.95
C SER A 84 10.79 14.49 -22.54
N THR A 85 10.92 14.79 -21.24
CA THR A 85 10.87 16.17 -20.72
C THR A 85 12.26 16.83 -20.72
N GLY A 86 12.27 18.15 -20.88
CA GLY A 86 13.46 18.99 -20.73
C GLY A 86 13.81 19.35 -19.27
N LEU A 87 13.29 18.60 -18.29
CA LEU A 87 13.59 18.82 -16.87
C LEU A 87 15.06 18.48 -16.56
N SER A 88 15.61 19.04 -15.49
CA SER A 88 16.96 18.64 -15.04
C SER A 88 16.89 17.27 -14.38
N GLU A 89 18.02 16.54 -14.39
CA GLU A 89 18.09 15.19 -13.85
C GLU A 89 17.70 15.14 -12.36
N ASP A 90 18.09 16.15 -11.58
CA ASP A 90 17.71 16.28 -10.17
C ASP A 90 16.19 16.36 -9.98
N HIS A 91 15.48 17.08 -10.86
CA HIS A 91 14.02 17.18 -10.81
C HIS A 91 13.36 15.87 -11.24
N LYS A 92 13.90 15.19 -12.27
CA LYS A 92 13.40 13.88 -12.71
C LYS A 92 13.52 12.85 -11.59
N ASN A 93 14.69 12.76 -10.96
CA ASN A 93 14.94 11.87 -9.83
C ASN A 93 14.03 12.18 -8.63
N HIS A 94 13.78 13.46 -8.34
CA HIS A 94 12.87 13.83 -7.27
C HIS A 94 11.42 13.38 -7.56
N ILE A 95 10.95 13.55 -8.80
CA ILE A 95 9.61 13.15 -9.21
C ILE A 95 9.44 11.62 -9.18
N GLU A 96 10.46 10.86 -9.59
CA GLU A 96 10.42 9.38 -9.57
C GLU A 96 10.38 8.79 -8.15
N LEU A 97 10.90 9.51 -7.16
CA LEU A 97 10.90 9.08 -5.76
C LEU A 97 9.57 9.35 -5.03
N LEU A 98 8.68 10.13 -5.63
CA LEU A 98 7.39 10.43 -5.01
C LEU A 98 6.50 9.19 -5.00
N PRO A 99 5.74 8.96 -3.91
CA PRO A 99 4.83 7.83 -3.84
C PRO A 99 3.69 7.97 -4.87
N PHE A 100 3.23 6.83 -5.38
CA PHE A 100 2.07 6.79 -6.26
C PHE A 100 0.77 6.85 -5.44
N GLU A 101 -0.04 7.89 -5.66
CA GLU A 101 -1.29 8.13 -4.91
C GLU A 101 -2.56 7.70 -5.66
N GLY A 102 -2.47 7.41 -6.97
CA GLY A 102 -3.59 6.88 -7.75
C GLY A 102 -4.49 7.92 -8.44
N ASP A 103 -4.34 9.21 -8.13
CA ASP A 103 -5.10 10.30 -8.76
C ASP A 103 -4.60 10.65 -10.18
N GLY A 104 -3.41 10.18 -10.55
CA GLY A 104 -2.77 10.41 -11.83
C GLY A 104 -1.46 9.64 -11.97
N LEU A 105 -0.77 9.80 -13.10
CA LEU A 105 0.54 9.16 -13.33
C LEU A 105 1.62 9.72 -12.38
N PHE A 106 1.52 11.01 -12.05
CA PHE A 106 2.43 11.71 -11.15
C PHE A 106 1.71 12.13 -9.88
N HIS A 107 2.49 12.39 -8.83
CA HIS A 107 1.99 12.92 -7.58
C HIS A 107 1.50 14.37 -7.78
N PRO A 108 0.43 14.82 -7.09
CA PRO A 108 -0.02 16.21 -7.14
C PRO A 108 1.03 17.28 -6.79
N LEU A 109 2.12 16.89 -6.11
CA LEU A 109 3.22 17.79 -5.77
C LEU A 109 4.13 18.10 -6.97
N THR A 110 4.07 17.28 -8.02
CA THR A 110 4.85 17.45 -9.25
C THR A 110 4.46 18.73 -10.01
N ASP A 111 3.17 19.10 -9.99
CA ASP A 111 2.65 20.33 -10.63
C ASP A 111 3.30 21.59 -10.05
N ASN A 112 3.55 21.62 -8.73
CA ASN A 112 4.19 22.75 -8.06
C ASN A 112 5.65 22.93 -8.50
N MET A 113 6.32 21.84 -8.91
CA MET A 113 7.72 21.88 -9.37
C MET A 113 7.82 22.37 -10.81
N GLU A 114 6.91 21.95 -11.69
CA GLU A 114 6.86 22.42 -13.06
C GLU A 114 6.63 23.94 -13.12
N ASP A 115 5.75 24.45 -12.25
CA ASP A 115 5.53 25.88 -12.05
C ASP A 115 6.79 26.61 -11.57
N HIS A 116 7.54 26.02 -10.65
CA HIS A 116 8.76 26.60 -10.13
C HIS A 116 9.88 26.65 -11.20
N GLN A 117 10.01 25.60 -12.01
CA GLN A 117 10.99 25.55 -13.09
C GLN A 117 10.61 26.47 -14.25
N LYS A 118 9.33 26.57 -14.62
CA LYS A 118 8.84 27.58 -15.58
C LYS A 118 9.15 28.99 -15.11
N ARG A 119 8.92 29.30 -13.83
CA ARG A 119 9.26 30.61 -13.25
C ARG A 119 10.76 30.89 -13.29
N GLN A 120 11.61 29.92 -12.95
CA GLN A 120 13.07 30.07 -13.04
C GLN A 120 13.54 30.26 -14.49
N THR A 121 13.03 29.48 -15.43
CA THR A 121 13.39 29.57 -16.85
C THR A 121 12.94 30.91 -17.46
N THR A 122 11.77 31.41 -17.06
CA THR A 122 11.25 32.72 -17.47
C THR A 122 12.07 33.85 -16.85
N ALA A 123 12.46 33.74 -15.58
CA ALA A 123 13.33 34.72 -14.91
C ALA A 123 14.72 34.82 -15.56
N ILE A 124 15.31 33.68 -15.93
CA ILE A 124 16.58 33.63 -16.67
C ILE A 124 16.43 34.27 -18.06
N ARG A 125 15.36 33.96 -18.80
CA ARG A 125 15.10 34.56 -20.13
C ARG A 125 14.86 36.06 -20.08
N LEU A 126 14.30 36.58 -18.99
CA LEU A 126 14.03 38.00 -18.79
C LEU A 126 15.20 38.76 -18.14
N ASN A 127 16.36 38.12 -17.90
CA ASN A 127 17.50 38.70 -17.15
C ASN A 127 17.09 39.23 -15.77
N VAL A 128 16.03 38.70 -15.17
CA VAL A 128 15.62 39.05 -13.81
C VAL A 128 16.38 38.11 -12.89
N VAL A 129 17.50 38.58 -12.35
CA VAL A 129 18.20 37.90 -11.26
C VAL A 129 17.18 37.70 -10.13
N PRO A 130 16.91 36.47 -9.66
CA PRO A 130 16.02 36.28 -8.53
C PRO A 130 16.71 36.89 -7.32
N GLN A 131 16.29 38.11 -6.96
CA GLN A 131 16.75 38.79 -5.78
C GLN A 131 16.38 37.88 -4.60
N ARG A 132 17.38 37.21 -4.01
CA ARG A 132 17.20 36.51 -2.73
C ARG A 132 16.57 37.52 -1.79
N GLN A 133 15.29 37.36 -1.49
CA GLN A 133 14.67 38.07 -0.39
C GLN A 133 15.41 37.59 0.86
N GLN A 134 16.41 38.37 1.30
CA GLN A 134 16.91 38.29 2.65
C GLN A 134 15.71 38.64 3.52
N TRP A 135 15.08 37.62 4.08
CA TRP A 135 14.13 37.80 5.16
C TRP A 135 14.86 38.51 6.29
N PRO A 136 14.48 39.75 6.65
CA PRO A 136 15.03 40.36 7.84
C PRO A 136 14.40 39.61 9.01
N PHE A 137 15.19 38.75 9.66
CA PHE A 137 14.86 38.28 10.99
C PHE A 137 14.72 39.50 11.91
N ARG A 138 13.48 39.93 12.15
CA ARG A 138 13.12 40.66 13.36
C ARG A 138 12.19 39.77 14.17
N PHE A 139 12.78 39.10 15.15
CA PHE A 139 12.06 38.62 16.30
C PHE A 139 11.42 39.82 17.00
N HIS A 140 10.10 39.96 16.89
CA HIS A 140 9.31 40.65 17.91
C HIS A 140 8.35 39.63 18.52
N ALA A 141 8.81 39.02 19.61
CA ALA A 141 7.94 38.37 20.55
C ALA A 141 7.06 39.44 21.22
N LYS A 142 5.75 39.41 20.97
CA LYS A 142 4.74 39.76 21.97
C LYS A 142 3.57 38.77 21.91
N ARG A 143 3.19 38.42 23.12
CA ARG A 143 2.39 37.28 23.59
C ARG A 143 0.95 37.76 23.79
N SER A 144 -0.04 37.00 23.32
CA SER A 144 -1.40 36.83 23.92
C SER A 144 -2.19 35.85 23.03
N ASN A 145 -2.23 34.55 23.32
CA ASN A 145 -3.03 33.84 24.32
C ASN A 145 -4.55 33.80 24.01
N TYR A 146 -5.02 32.68 23.42
CA TYR A 146 -6.35 32.10 23.62
C TYR A 146 -6.24 30.57 23.44
N ASN A 147 -6.34 29.87 24.58
CA ASN A 147 -6.83 28.51 24.88
C ASN A 147 -6.89 27.48 23.72
N SER A 148 -6.10 26.40 23.73
CA SER A 148 -6.30 25.18 24.53
C SER A 148 -7.64 24.49 24.26
N GLU A 149 -7.63 23.50 23.36
CA GLU A 149 -8.08 22.11 23.61
C GLU A 149 -8.23 21.42 22.25
N TYR A 150 -7.34 20.48 21.92
CA TYR A 150 -7.70 19.10 21.55
C TYR A 150 -6.47 18.22 21.71
N HIS A 151 -6.62 17.24 22.59
CA HIS A 151 -5.67 16.20 22.92
C HIS A 151 -5.14 15.46 21.68
N CYS A 152 -3.83 15.41 21.54
CA CYS A 152 -3.13 14.40 20.74
C CYS A 152 -2.37 13.51 21.72
N THR A 153 -2.86 12.29 21.98
CA THR A 153 -2.11 11.26 22.67
C THR A 153 -1.47 10.33 21.65
N TYR A 154 -0.20 10.57 21.38
CA TYR A 154 0.71 9.59 20.78
C TYR A 154 1.65 9.11 21.89
N SER A 155 1.60 7.82 22.20
CA SER A 155 2.64 7.11 22.97
C SER A 155 3.06 5.93 22.08
N ARG A 156 4.24 5.96 21.44
CA ARG A 156 5.53 5.36 21.90
C ARG A 156 5.30 3.96 22.52
N GLN A 157 5.95 2.86 22.11
CA GLN A 157 7.40 2.67 21.93
C GLN A 157 7.69 1.23 21.43
N GLN A 158 8.68 1.08 20.55
CA GLN A 158 9.78 0.07 20.61
C GLN A 158 9.60 -1.38 20.04
N PRO A 159 10.75 -2.08 19.80
CA PRO A 159 11.04 -2.84 18.57
C PRO A 159 10.73 -4.34 18.66
N CYS A 160 10.65 -4.99 17.50
CA CYS A 160 10.54 -6.44 17.38
C CYS A 160 11.89 -7.09 17.73
N ASP A 161 12.00 -7.62 18.93
CA ASP A 161 13.05 -8.56 19.32
C ASP A 161 12.48 -9.99 19.24
N CYS A 162 13.18 -10.84 18.51
CA CYS A 162 12.83 -12.24 18.31
C CYS A 162 13.24 -13.05 19.55
N SER A 163 12.28 -13.54 20.34
CA SER A 163 12.39 -14.76 21.17
C SER A 163 11.09 -15.05 21.93
N ILE A 164 10.98 -16.29 22.40
CA ILE A 164 9.94 -16.93 23.23
C ILE A 164 9.07 -17.87 22.38
N MET A 165 9.53 -19.10 22.13
CA MET A 165 9.38 -20.29 22.99
C MET A 165 7.92 -20.63 23.33
N VAL A 166 7.46 -21.69 22.66
CA VAL A 166 6.21 -22.41 22.90
C VAL A 166 6.32 -23.23 24.19
N PRO A 167 5.32 -23.23 25.09
CA PRO A 167 5.13 -24.32 26.02
C PRO A 167 4.03 -25.26 25.52
N SER A 168 4.38 -26.53 25.30
CA SER A 168 3.42 -27.64 25.22
C SER A 168 2.83 -27.92 26.60
N PRO A 169 1.54 -28.29 26.67
CA PRO A 169 1.06 -29.24 27.65
C PRO A 169 0.62 -30.52 26.93
N PHE A 170 1.21 -31.65 27.31
CA PHE A 170 0.59 -32.98 27.48
C PHE A 170 1.69 -34.03 27.61
N HIS A 171 1.97 -34.40 28.86
CA HIS A 171 1.79 -35.77 29.34
C HIS A 171 0.93 -35.71 30.60
#